data_AF-A0AAV6YJN6-F1
#
_entry.id   AF-A0AAV6YJN6-F1
#
_cell.length_a   1.000
_cell.length_b   1.000
_cell.length_c   1.000
_cell.angle_alpha   90.00
_cell.angle_beta   90.00
_cell.angle_gamma   90.00
#
_symmetry.space_group_name_H-M   'P 1'
#
loop_
_entity.id
_entity.type
_entity.pdbx_description
1 polymer ?
#
loop_
_entity_poly.entity_id
_entity_poly.type
_entity_poly.pdbx_seq_one_letter_code
_entity_poly.pdbx_strand_id
1 'polypeptide(L)'
;QDSWDSVQRTKDVSPQLNQATIIDLHPSSTYNIRMYAKNHIGKSEASNELTITTEEAAPDGPPQEVQLDPVSSQSIRVTWKVRYQQCTPIMRGLLSL
;
A
#
# COMPACT_ATOMS: atom_id res chain seq x y z
N GLN A 1 13.18 16.71 15.61
CA GLN A 1 11.82 17.17 15.27
C GLN A 1 11.18 16.02 14.51
N ASP A 2 10.38 15.22 15.20
CA ASP A 2 10.05 13.87 14.77
C ASP A 2 9.13 13.87 13.53
N SER A 3 9.67 13.33 12.43
CA SER A 3 9.04 13.23 11.11
C SER A 3 7.63 12.60 11.12
N TRP A 4 7.29 11.90 12.18
CA TRP A 4 6.07 11.11 12.38
C TRP A 4 4.80 11.92 12.61
N ASP A 5 4.90 13.16 13.11
CA ASP A 5 3.72 13.99 13.40
C ASP A 5 3.05 14.55 12.14
N SER A 6 3.70 14.39 10.97
CA SER A 6 3.28 14.96 9.68
C SER A 6 2.68 13.95 8.68
N VAL A 7 2.64 12.65 9.03
CA VAL A 7 2.24 11.57 8.10
C VAL A 7 0.77 11.19 8.29
N GLN A 8 0.07 10.92 7.19
CA GLN A 8 -1.38 10.69 7.11
C GLN A 8 -1.92 9.73 8.19
N ARG A 9 -2.69 10.33 9.11
CA ARG A 9 -3.78 9.77 9.94
C ARG A 9 -3.42 8.65 10.93
N THR A 10 -3.21 9.05 12.18
CA THR A 10 -3.60 8.22 13.32
C THR A 10 -5.06 7.81 13.17
N LYS A 11 -5.33 6.51 13.07
CA LYS A 11 -6.68 5.97 13.19
C LYS A 11 -6.91 5.63 14.65
N ASP A 12 -7.83 6.33 15.31
CA ASP A 12 -8.30 5.90 16.63
C ASP A 12 -9.08 4.59 16.46
N VAL A 13 -8.67 3.59 17.24
CA VAL A 13 -9.27 2.26 17.24
C VAL A 13 -10.07 2.12 18.54
N SER A 14 -11.20 1.40 18.47
CA SER A 14 -11.98 1.14 19.68
C SER A 14 -11.13 0.42 20.74
N PRO A 15 -11.26 0.78 22.03
CA PRO A 15 -10.54 0.10 23.11
C PRO A 15 -10.96 -1.37 23.30
N GLN A 16 -12.05 -1.83 22.67
CA GLN A 16 -12.45 -3.25 22.71
C GLN A 16 -11.82 -4.10 21.60
N LEU A 17 -11.08 -3.49 20.68
CA LEU A 17 -10.47 -4.19 19.55
C LEU A 17 -8.97 -4.38 19.79
N ASN A 18 -8.47 -5.55 19.43
CA ASN A 18 -7.05 -5.87 19.35
C ASN A 18 -6.52 -5.81 17.90
N GLN A 19 -7.32 -5.33 16.95
CA GLN A 19 -6.97 -5.31 15.54
C GLN A 19 -7.49 -4.04 14.87
N ALA A 20 -6.71 -3.54 13.91
CA ALA A 20 -7.13 -2.51 12.98
C ALA A 20 -6.70 -2.86 11.55
N THR A 21 -7.44 -2.35 10.56
CA THR A 21 -7.08 -2.45 9.14
C THR A 21 -6.80 -1.05 8.61
N ILE A 22 -5.65 -0.90 7.96
CA ILE A 22 -5.25 0.32 7.26
C ILE A 22 -5.58 0.11 5.78
N ILE A 23 -6.34 1.03 5.20
CA ILE A 23 -6.77 1.01 3.80
C ILE A 23 -6.24 2.26 3.09
N ASP A 24 -6.36 2.29 1.75
CA ASP A 24 -5.95 3.42 0.91
C ASP A 24 -4.44 3.71 0.95
N LEU A 25 -3.63 2.66 1.05
CA LEU A 25 -2.17 2.76 0.90
C LEU A 25 -1.80 2.88 -0.59
N HIS A 26 -0.71 3.53 -0.93
CA HIS A 26 -0.19 3.52 -2.29
C HIS A 26 0.44 2.16 -2.60
N PRO A 27 0.23 1.60 -3.80
CA PRO A 27 0.88 0.35 -4.20
C PRO A 27 2.40 0.55 -4.34
N SER A 28 3.15 -0.55 -4.30
CA SER A 28 4.62 -0.57 -4.41
C SER A 28 5.33 0.47 -3.52
N SER A 29 4.77 0.72 -2.33
CA SER A 29 5.25 1.73 -1.39
C SER A 29 5.56 1.09 -0.04
N THR A 30 6.65 1.56 0.57
CA THR A 30 7.06 1.13 1.91
C THR A 30 6.49 2.08 2.97
N TYR A 31 5.86 1.51 3.97
CA TYR A 31 5.28 2.19 5.12
C TYR A 31 5.94 1.70 6.40
N ASN A 32 6.17 2.62 7.31
CA ASN A 32 6.54 2.30 8.68
C ASN A 32 5.36 2.63 9.61
N ILE A 33 5.00 1.68 10.46
CA ILE A 33 3.80 1.72 11.30
C ILE A 33 4.20 1.57 12.76
N ARG A 34 3.59 2.37 13.63
CA ARG A 34 3.72 2.26 15.09
C ARG A 34 2.39 2.56 15.76
N MET A 35 2.18 2.05 16.96
CA MET A 35 0.98 2.31 17.76
C MET A 35 1.35 2.90 19.12
N TYR A 36 0.40 3.62 19.73
CA TYR A 36 0.50 4.09 21.10
C TYR A 36 -0.86 3.93 21.78
N ALA A 37 -0.85 3.65 23.08
CA ALA A 37 -2.05 3.69 23.89
C ALA A 37 -2.39 5.14 24.24
N LYS A 38 -3.67 5.48 24.27
CA LYS A 38 -4.14 6.81 24.69
C LYS A 38 -5.21 6.67 25.76
N ASN A 39 -5.06 7.42 26.84
CA ASN A 39 -6.08 7.57 27.87
C ASN A 39 -6.40 9.06 28.09
N HIS A 40 -7.18 9.38 29.13
CA HIS A 40 -7.55 10.76 29.44
C HIS A 40 -6.37 11.62 29.96
N ILE A 41 -5.26 11.00 30.37
CA ILE A 41 -4.06 11.68 30.86
C ILE A 41 -3.14 12.01 29.69
N GLY A 42 -3.00 11.10 28.71
CA GLY A 42 -2.11 11.31 27.58
C GLY A 42 -1.91 10.07 26.72
N LYS A 43 -0.83 10.09 25.93
CA LYS A 43 -0.37 8.99 25.09
C LYS A 43 0.77 8.25 25.79
N SER A 44 0.87 6.93 25.59
CA SER A 44 2.03 6.15 25.99
C SER A 44 3.22 6.39 25.06
N GLU A 45 4.36 5.80 25.41
CA GLU A 45 5.43 5.52 24.46
C GLU A 45 4.91 4.68 23.27
N ALA A 46 5.55 4.85 22.12
CA ALA A 46 5.21 4.10 20.92
C ALA A 46 5.68 2.63 21.02
N SER A 47 4.97 1.74 20.33
CA SER A 47 5.41 0.36 20.09
C SER A 47 6.71 0.31 19.28
N ASN A 48 7.23 -0.90 19.08
CA ASN A 48 8.20 -1.13 18.01
C ASN A 48 7.61 -0.71 16.65
N GLU A 49 8.50 -0.32 15.75
CA GLU A 49 8.16 -0.02 14.37
C GLU A 49 7.94 -1.32 13.59
N LEU A 50 6.90 -1.32 12.76
CA LEU A 50 6.63 -2.36 11.77
C LEU A 50 6.79 -1.75 10.37
N THR A 51 7.75 -2.24 9.61
CA THR A 51 7.94 -1.86 8.21
C THR A 51 7.22 -2.85 7.31
N ILE A 52 6.34 -2.34 6.44
CA ILE A 52 5.64 -3.13 5.42
C ILE A 52 5.84 -2.49 4.05
N THR A 53 5.87 -3.32 3.01
CA THR A 53 5.82 -2.87 1.63
C THR A 53 4.55 -3.41 1.00
N THR A 54 3.75 -2.52 0.43
CA THR A 54 2.54 -2.92 -0.29
C THR A 54 2.91 -3.55 -1.62
N GLU A 55 2.13 -4.55 -2.05
CA GLU A 55 2.22 -5.13 -3.38
C GLU A 55 1.98 -4.11 -4.51
N GLU A 56 2.42 -4.47 -5.71
CA GLU A 56 2.10 -3.71 -6.92
C GLU A 56 0.60 -3.79 -7.22
N ALA A 57 0.05 -2.70 -7.75
CA ALA A 57 -1.32 -2.70 -8.24
C ALA A 57 -1.42 -3.47 -9.56
N ALA A 58 -2.55 -4.16 -9.76
CA ALA A 58 -2.87 -4.71 -11.08
C ALA A 58 -2.96 -3.57 -12.11
N PRO A 59 -2.59 -3.82 -13.38
CA PRO A 59 -2.82 -2.86 -14.45
C PRO A 59 -4.30 -2.47 -14.53
N ASP A 60 -4.59 -1.19 -14.71
CA ASP A 60 -5.97 -0.67 -14.69
C ASP A 60 -6.76 -0.95 -15.97
N GLY A 61 -6.20 -1.75 -16.90
CA GLY A 61 -6.87 -2.04 -18.15
C GLY A 61 -6.01 -2.85 -19.13
N PRO A 62 -6.55 -3.10 -20.34
CA PRO A 62 -5.83 -3.84 -21.37
C PRO A 62 -4.54 -3.13 -21.79
N PRO A 63 -3.55 -3.89 -22.31
CA PRO A 63 -2.32 -3.33 -22.86
C PRO A 63 -2.61 -2.24 -23.90
N GLN A 64 -1.80 -1.20 -23.89
CA GLN A 64 -1.92 -0.10 -24.85
C GLN A 64 -0.72 -0.03 -25.78
N GLU A 65 -0.88 0.73 -26.86
CA GLU A 65 0.20 0.94 -27.85
C GLU A 65 0.78 -0.40 -28.31
N VAL A 66 -0.09 -1.38 -28.59
CA VAL A 66 0.32 -2.72 -29.03
C VAL A 66 0.96 -2.60 -30.41
N GLN A 67 2.24 -2.92 -30.49
CA GLN A 67 3.05 -2.93 -31.70
C GLN A 67 3.45 -4.36 -32.05
N LEU A 68 3.42 -4.66 -33.35
CA LEU A 68 3.71 -5.97 -33.90
C LEU A 68 4.84 -5.83 -34.91
N ASP A 69 5.99 -6.42 -34.62
CA ASP A 69 7.13 -6.44 -35.52
C ASP A 69 7.35 -7.86 -36.05
N PRO A 70 7.32 -8.09 -37.37
CA PRO A 70 7.65 -9.40 -37.93
C PRO A 70 9.13 -9.69 -37.75
N VAL A 71 9.47 -10.83 -37.15
CA VAL A 71 10.86 -11.25 -36.90
C VAL A 71 11.29 -12.34 -37.90
N SER A 72 10.38 -13.24 -38.26
CA SER A 72 10.60 -14.25 -39.32
C SER A 72 9.26 -14.72 -39.90
N SER A 73 9.28 -15.67 -40.85
CA SER A 73 8.06 -16.29 -41.40
C SER A 73 7.21 -17.03 -40.35
N GLN A 74 7.76 -17.31 -39.17
CA GLN A 74 7.10 -18.05 -38.09
C GLN A 74 7.15 -17.33 -36.74
N SER A 75 7.64 -16.08 -36.70
CA SER A 75 7.75 -15.35 -35.44
C SER A 75 7.43 -13.87 -35.60
N ILE A 76 6.69 -13.36 -34.62
CA ILE A 76 6.38 -11.94 -34.44
C ILE A 76 6.83 -11.52 -33.04
N ARG A 77 7.33 -10.30 -32.92
CA ARG A 77 7.58 -9.65 -31.64
C ARG A 77 6.40 -8.74 -31.34
N VAL A 78 5.87 -8.89 -30.14
CA VAL A 78 4.74 -8.10 -29.64
C VAL A 78 5.25 -7.21 -28.52
N THR A 79 5.09 -5.89 -28.68
CA THR A 79 5.46 -4.90 -27.66
C THR A 79 4.22 -4.13 -27.24
N TRP A 80 4.05 -3.87 -25.94
CA TRP A 80 2.92 -3.09 -25.43
C TRP A 80 3.33 -2.27 -24.21
N LYS A 81 2.49 -1.29 -23.88
CA LYS A 81 2.65 -0.41 -22.72
C LYS A 81 1.58 -0.69 -21.68
N VAL A 82 2.02 -0.79 -20.42
CA VAL A 82 1.13 -0.99 -19.27
C VAL A 82 0.53 0.36 -18.83
N ARG A 83 -0.75 0.36 -18.46
CA ARG A 83 -1.44 1.52 -17.87
C ARG A 83 -1.60 1.30 -16.36
N TYR A 84 -1.03 2.21 -15.58
CA TYR A 84 -1.31 2.36 -14.14
C TYR A 84 -2.04 3.68 -13.93
N GLN A 85 -3.36 3.65 -13.95
CA GLN A 85 -4.25 4.74 -13.54
C GLN A 85 -4.92 4.38 -12.20
N GLN A 86 -4.11 4.38 -11.14
CA GLN A 86 -4.49 4.61 -9.74
C GLN A 86 -5.88 4.08 -9.33
N CYS A 87 -6.08 2.76 -9.29
CA CYS A 87 -7.16 2.15 -8.51
C CYS A 87 -6.66 1.74 -7.11
N THR A 88 -7.24 2.38 -6.10
CA THR A 88 -7.09 2.19 -4.64
C THR A 88 -6.94 0.73 -4.21
N PRO A 89 -5.96 0.36 -3.37
CA PRO A 89 -5.88 -1.00 -2.84
C PRO A 89 -6.63 -1.11 -1.50
N ILE A 90 -7.63 -1.98 -1.47
CA ILE A 90 -8.07 -2.63 -0.23
C ILE A 90 -7.12 -3.80 0.00
N MET A 91 -6.09 -3.61 0.81
CA MET A 91 -5.36 -4.73 1.40
C MET A 91 -5.76 -4.90 2.87
N ARG A 92 -6.28 -6.07 3.19
CA ARG A 92 -6.62 -6.48 4.56
C ARG A 92 -5.35 -6.97 5.26
N GLY A 93 -4.62 -6.07 5.90
CA GLY A 93 -3.61 -6.45 6.89
C GLY A 93 -4.28 -6.92 8.19
N LEU A 94 -4.08 -8.18 8.57
CA LEU A 94 -4.34 -8.66 9.93
C LEU A 94 -3.13 -8.31 10.80
N LEU A 95 -3.21 -7.20 11.53
CA LEU A 95 -2.35 -6.98 12.70
C LEU A 95 -2.96 -7.78 13.85
N SER A 96 -2.38 -8.94 14.13
CA SER A 96 -2.70 -9.71 15.34
C SER A 96 -1.73 -9.29 16.44
N LEU A 97 -2.28 -8.86 17.59
CA LEU A 97 -1.53 -8.68 18.85
C LEU A 97 -1.05 -10.02 19.41
#